data_AF-A0A0F9AZM6-F1
#
_entry.id   AF-A0A0F9AZM6-F1
#
_cell.length_a   1.000
_cell.length_b   1.000
_cell.length_c   1.000
_cell.angle_alpha   90.00
_cell.angle_beta   90.00
_cell.angle_gamma   90.00
#
_symmetry.space_group_name_H-M   'P 1'
#
loop_
_entity.id
_entity.type
_entity.pdbx_description
1 polymer ?
#
loop_
_entity_poly.entity_id
_entity_poly.type
_entity_poly.pdbx_seq_one_letter_code
_entity_poly.pdbx_strand_id
1 'polypeptide(L)'
;MFNTKKTVAKKIRTKTEEKIEVELEDGAMAIAYPLFVSKVEEGDRLLVNTTAVDLGLGTGGYHYVICNLDEAAHTGEDSAHIMKLRYTPLQFSTRSVDSQESKHHETLADKTSIESMPVIVGSLHSQLPSFAATAKHLNPQVKIAYIMTDGAALPLSISNLVSELKEKGLIDTTITCGQAYGGDYDAVNIYSALTCAKYV
;
A
#
# COMPACT_ATOMS: atom_id res chain seq x y z
N MET A 1 -19.46 11.50 -4.90
CA MET A 1 -18.86 12.77 -5.33
C MET A 1 -17.38 12.53 -5.51
N PHE A 2 -16.76 13.05 -6.58
CA PHE A 2 -15.33 12.93 -6.84
C PHE A 2 -14.82 14.34 -7.13
N ASN A 3 -14.23 14.98 -6.12
CA ASN A 3 -13.77 16.35 -6.20
C ASN A 3 -12.27 16.37 -6.51
N THR A 4 -11.90 17.26 -7.42
CA THR A 4 -10.51 17.54 -7.74
C THR A 4 -10.25 19.03 -7.75
N LYS A 5 -9.01 19.41 -7.42
CA LYS A 5 -8.49 20.77 -7.58
C LYS A 5 -7.16 20.76 -8.32
N LYS A 6 -6.92 21.80 -9.12
CA LYS A 6 -5.58 22.15 -9.60
C LYS A 6 -4.94 23.06 -8.56
N THR A 7 -3.68 22.83 -8.24
CA THR A 7 -2.94 23.55 -7.19
C THR A 7 -1.46 23.52 -7.50
N VAL A 8 -0.68 24.34 -6.80
CA VAL A 8 0.79 24.28 -6.86
C VAL A 8 1.39 23.59 -5.63
N ALA A 9 2.41 22.77 -5.85
CA ALA A 9 3.26 22.23 -4.79
C ALA A 9 4.09 23.36 -4.16
N LYS A 10 3.81 23.68 -2.90
CA LYS A 10 4.49 24.78 -2.20
C LYS A 10 5.78 24.31 -1.52
N LYS A 11 5.72 23.16 -0.84
CA LYS A 11 6.87 22.64 -0.10
C LYS A 11 6.82 21.13 0.04
N ILE A 12 7.93 20.45 -0.22
CA ILE A 12 8.07 19.02 0.06
C ILE A 12 8.39 18.83 1.55
N ARG A 13 7.52 18.11 2.28
CA ARG A 13 7.68 17.86 3.72
C ARG A 13 8.44 16.57 4.00
N THR A 14 8.15 15.53 3.24
CA THR A 14 8.82 14.23 3.38
C THR A 14 8.82 13.55 2.03
N LYS A 15 9.93 12.88 1.69
CA LYS A 15 10.07 12.08 0.47
C LYS A 15 10.71 10.75 0.84
N THR A 16 9.97 9.67 0.66
CA THR A 16 10.46 8.30 0.75
C THR A 16 10.25 7.61 -0.61
N GLU A 17 10.73 6.37 -0.73
CA GLU A 17 10.45 5.54 -1.91
C GLU A 17 8.96 5.22 -2.06
N GLU A 18 8.20 5.27 -0.97
CA GLU A 18 6.80 4.82 -0.95
C GLU A 18 5.76 5.94 -0.93
N LYS A 19 6.13 7.15 -0.47
CA LYS A 19 5.23 8.32 -0.43
C LYS A 19 5.99 9.64 -0.43
N ILE A 20 5.34 10.68 -0.96
CA ILE A 20 5.80 12.06 -0.92
C ILE A 20 4.69 12.88 -0.24
N GLU A 21 5.03 13.50 0.89
CA GLU A 21 4.14 14.44 1.57
C GLU A 21 4.47 15.86 1.12
N VAL A 22 3.47 16.56 0.58
CA VAL A 22 3.60 17.90 0.01
C VAL A 22 2.59 18.85 0.65
N GLU A 23 3.07 20.03 1.02
CA GLU A 23 2.22 21.17 1.36
C GLU A 23 1.85 21.90 0.08
N LEU A 24 0.56 22.17 -0.08
CA LEU A 24 -0.01 22.88 -1.23
C LEU A 24 0.00 24.40 -0.99
N GLU A 25 -0.24 25.18 -2.05
CA GLU A 25 -0.23 26.65 -1.97
C GLU A 25 -1.22 27.24 -0.95
N ASP A 26 -2.37 26.58 -0.75
CA ASP A 26 -3.39 26.94 0.24
C ASP A 26 -3.08 26.45 1.67
N GLY A 27 -1.92 25.80 1.86
CA GLY A 27 -1.47 25.24 3.14
C GLY A 27 -2.04 23.85 3.45
N ALA A 28 -2.91 23.30 2.60
CA ALA A 28 -3.40 21.93 2.77
C ALA A 28 -2.29 20.90 2.52
N MET A 29 -2.40 19.74 3.16
CA MET A 29 -1.46 18.64 2.97
C MET A 29 -1.99 17.67 1.91
N ALA A 30 -1.09 17.16 1.07
CA ALA A 30 -1.39 16.10 0.13
C ALA A 30 -0.31 15.02 0.13
N ILE A 31 -0.70 13.80 -0.28
CA ILE A 31 0.20 12.68 -0.49
C ILE A 31 0.24 12.36 -1.98
N ALA A 32 1.45 12.28 -2.53
CA ALA A 32 1.72 11.67 -3.83
C ALA A 32 2.35 10.29 -3.61
N TYR A 33 1.90 9.30 -4.38
CA TYR A 33 2.51 7.97 -4.39
C TYR A 33 3.48 7.88 -5.55
N PRO A 34 4.79 7.64 -5.31
CA PRO A 34 5.80 7.51 -6.36
C PRO A 34 5.45 6.52 -7.47
N LEU A 35 4.64 5.50 -7.15
CA LEU A 35 4.07 4.55 -8.11
C LEU A 35 3.25 5.23 -9.24
N PHE A 36 2.56 6.32 -8.95
CA PHE A 36 1.72 7.05 -9.91
C PHE A 36 2.27 8.43 -10.27
N VAL A 37 3.04 9.02 -9.37
CA VAL A 37 3.59 10.37 -9.47
C VAL A 37 5.06 10.29 -9.10
N SER A 38 5.91 9.94 -10.07
CA SER A 38 7.33 9.66 -9.86
C SER A 38 8.09 10.86 -9.31
N LYS A 39 7.68 12.07 -9.67
CA LYS A 39 8.37 13.29 -9.25
C LYS A 39 7.39 14.39 -8.86
N VAL A 40 7.71 15.05 -7.75
CA VAL A 40 7.08 16.31 -7.32
C VAL A 40 8.18 17.23 -6.82
N GLU A 41 8.26 18.42 -7.41
CA GLU A 41 9.14 19.52 -7.01
C GLU A 41 8.32 20.73 -6.56
N GLU A 42 8.95 21.63 -5.80
CA GLU A 42 8.32 22.90 -5.43
C GLU A 42 8.08 23.74 -6.70
N GLY A 43 6.87 24.27 -6.84
CA GLY A 43 6.42 24.99 -8.02
C GLY A 43 5.64 24.15 -9.04
N ASP A 44 5.65 22.82 -8.91
CA ASP A 44 4.92 21.94 -9.83
C ASP A 44 3.41 22.11 -9.71
N ARG A 45 2.71 22.11 -10.84
CA ARG A 45 1.26 22.12 -10.93
C ARG A 45 0.74 20.70 -10.75
N LEU A 46 -0.12 20.50 -9.75
CA LEU A 46 -0.67 19.20 -9.40
C LEU A 46 -2.19 19.15 -9.62
N LEU A 47 -2.69 18.00 -10.06
CA LEU A 47 -4.10 17.64 -9.94
C LEU A 47 -4.30 16.80 -8.69
N VAL A 48 -5.19 17.21 -7.80
CA VAL A 48 -5.33 16.63 -6.46
C VAL A 48 -6.78 16.24 -6.21
N ASN A 49 -7.02 15.04 -5.67
CA ASN A 49 -8.30 14.59 -5.14
C ASN A 49 -8.53 15.17 -3.75
N THR A 50 -9.62 15.93 -3.58
CA THR A 50 -9.96 16.63 -2.33
C THR A 50 -11.11 16.01 -1.56
N THR A 51 -11.78 15.03 -2.18
CA THR A 51 -13.09 14.49 -1.77
C THR A 51 -13.18 14.17 -0.27
N ALA A 52 -12.21 13.44 0.28
CA ALA A 52 -12.30 12.98 1.66
C ALA A 52 -12.18 14.13 2.68
N VAL A 53 -11.30 15.09 2.40
CA VAL A 53 -11.11 16.27 3.25
C VAL A 53 -12.30 17.22 3.14
N ASP A 54 -12.83 17.44 1.93
CA ASP A 54 -14.02 18.28 1.71
C ASP A 54 -15.25 17.75 2.46
N LEU A 55 -15.34 16.42 2.61
CA LEU A 55 -16.40 15.74 3.35
C LEU A 55 -16.11 15.62 4.86
N GLY A 56 -14.97 16.12 5.34
CA GLY A 56 -14.58 16.02 6.76
C GLY A 56 -14.34 14.58 7.24
N LEU A 57 -13.96 13.67 6.32
CA LEU A 57 -13.68 12.27 6.67
C LEU A 57 -12.32 12.16 7.39
N GLY A 58 -12.20 11.17 8.27
CA GLY A 58 -10.98 10.89 9.05
C GLY A 58 -9.84 10.27 8.24
N THR A 59 -9.42 10.86 7.12
CA THR A 59 -8.30 10.38 6.27
C THR A 59 -6.95 11.00 6.66
N GLY A 60 -6.79 11.38 7.92
CA GLY A 60 -5.59 12.06 8.41
C GLY A 60 -5.43 13.50 7.93
N GLY A 61 -6.44 14.08 7.28
CA GLY A 61 -6.41 15.46 6.79
C GLY A 61 -5.61 15.64 5.48
N TYR A 62 -5.27 14.55 4.80
CA TYR A 62 -4.54 14.61 3.53
C TYR A 62 -5.49 14.54 2.33
N HIS A 63 -5.19 15.37 1.34
CA HIS A 63 -5.60 15.16 -0.04
C HIS A 63 -4.67 14.16 -0.75
N TYR A 64 -5.03 13.70 -1.95
CA TYR A 64 -4.21 12.75 -2.72
C TYR A 64 -3.90 13.27 -4.11
N VAL A 65 -2.63 13.32 -4.47
CA VAL A 65 -2.18 13.75 -5.79
C VAL A 65 -2.53 12.68 -6.81
N ILE A 66 -3.25 13.06 -7.87
CA ILE A 66 -3.62 12.20 -8.99
C ILE A 66 -2.49 12.19 -10.02
N CYS A 67 -2.00 13.38 -10.41
CA CYS A 67 -0.88 13.52 -11.32
C CYS A 67 -0.16 14.86 -11.14
N ASN A 68 1.11 14.87 -11.56
CA ASN A 68 1.87 16.09 -11.79
C ASN A 68 1.65 16.55 -13.24
N LEU A 69 1.18 17.77 -13.43
CA LEU A 69 0.84 18.34 -14.74
C LEU A 69 2.07 18.89 -15.48
N ASP A 70 3.20 19.01 -14.79
CA ASP A 70 4.48 19.48 -15.34
C ASP A 70 5.47 18.34 -15.61
N GLU A 71 5.15 17.12 -15.17
CA GLU A 71 5.95 15.93 -15.45
C GLU A 71 5.53 15.26 -16.78
N ALA A 72 6.48 14.65 -17.47
CA ALA A 72 6.19 13.80 -18.63
C ALA A 72 5.41 12.55 -18.20
N ALA A 73 4.74 11.91 -19.17
CA ALA A 73 4.00 10.68 -18.91
C ALA A 73 4.92 9.61 -18.31
N HIS A 74 4.48 9.01 -17.21
CA HIS A 74 5.16 7.89 -16.57
C HIS A 74 5.08 6.63 -17.45
N THR A 75 6.21 5.98 -17.67
CA THR A 75 6.30 4.69 -18.36
C THR A 75 6.76 3.63 -17.38
N GLY A 76 5.90 2.65 -17.09
CA GLY A 76 6.31 1.46 -16.33
C GLY A 76 7.18 0.54 -17.18
N GLU A 77 8.22 -0.03 -16.60
CA GLU A 77 9.18 -0.91 -17.28
C GLU A 77 8.93 -2.41 -17.02
N ASP A 78 7.84 -2.76 -16.32
CA ASP A 78 7.67 -4.11 -15.80
C ASP A 78 6.75 -4.99 -16.65
N SER A 79 7.16 -6.24 -16.88
CA SER A 79 6.39 -7.28 -17.60
C SER A 79 5.28 -7.91 -16.75
N ALA A 80 4.90 -7.25 -15.66
CA ALA A 80 3.87 -7.70 -14.75
C ALA A 80 2.49 -7.66 -15.42
N HIS A 81 1.65 -8.67 -15.19
CA HIS A 81 0.32 -8.74 -15.82
C HIS A 81 -0.87 -8.80 -14.85
N ILE A 82 -0.62 -8.97 -13.55
CA ILE A 82 -1.71 -8.93 -12.56
C ILE A 82 -2.08 -7.48 -12.26
N MET A 83 -3.36 -7.15 -12.43
CA MET A 83 -3.86 -5.78 -12.25
C MET A 83 -4.42 -5.51 -10.85
N LYS A 84 -4.02 -4.37 -10.26
CA LYS A 84 -4.56 -3.76 -9.04
C LYS A 84 -5.31 -2.47 -9.39
N LEU A 85 -6.19 -2.04 -8.49
CA LEU A 85 -7.15 -0.95 -8.69
C LEU A 85 -7.93 -1.09 -10.01
N ARG A 86 -8.34 -2.33 -10.32
CA ARG A 86 -8.93 -2.71 -11.61
C ARG A 86 -10.12 -1.84 -11.99
N TYR A 87 -10.20 -1.46 -13.26
CA TYR A 87 -11.28 -0.65 -13.83
C TYR A 87 -11.37 0.79 -13.28
N THR A 88 -10.33 1.25 -12.58
CA THR A 88 -10.17 2.67 -12.22
C THR A 88 -9.16 3.34 -13.15
N PRO A 89 -9.17 4.68 -13.29
CA PRO A 89 -8.13 5.41 -14.01
C PRO A 89 -6.71 5.25 -13.43
N LEU A 90 -6.58 4.72 -12.21
CA LEU A 90 -5.30 4.48 -11.53
C LEU A 90 -4.91 2.99 -11.51
N GLN A 91 -5.53 2.16 -12.35
CA GLN A 91 -5.14 0.75 -12.44
C GLN A 91 -3.69 0.61 -12.92
N PHE A 92 -2.98 -0.36 -12.35
CA PHE A 92 -1.58 -0.66 -12.68
C PHE A 92 -1.32 -2.15 -12.55
N SER A 93 -0.26 -2.65 -13.22
CA SER A 93 0.18 -4.03 -13.08
C SER A 93 1.18 -4.19 -11.93
N THR A 94 1.12 -5.33 -11.25
CA THR A 94 2.03 -5.72 -10.16
C THR A 94 2.48 -7.16 -10.33
N ARG A 95 3.69 -7.47 -9.87
CA ARG A 95 4.20 -8.85 -9.79
C ARG A 95 3.63 -9.53 -8.56
N SER A 96 2.46 -10.14 -8.73
CA SER A 96 1.85 -10.97 -7.69
C SER A 96 2.65 -12.25 -7.47
N VAL A 97 2.69 -12.78 -6.25
CA VAL A 97 3.32 -14.08 -5.94
C VAL A 97 2.74 -15.24 -6.75
N ASP A 98 1.50 -15.10 -7.18
CA ASP A 98 0.76 -16.06 -8.01
C ASP A 98 1.10 -15.99 -9.51
N SER A 99 1.68 -14.88 -9.97
CA SER A 99 1.86 -14.62 -11.38
C SER A 99 2.96 -15.52 -11.95
N GLN A 100 2.84 -15.99 -13.19
CA GLN A 100 3.79 -16.96 -13.79
C GLN A 100 5.23 -16.43 -13.86
N GLU A 101 5.38 -15.11 -14.02
CA GLU A 101 6.65 -14.38 -14.02
C GLU A 101 7.24 -14.17 -12.62
N SER A 102 6.50 -14.53 -11.56
CA SER A 102 6.99 -14.43 -10.19
C SER A 102 7.99 -15.53 -9.87
N LYS A 103 9.09 -15.14 -9.22
CA LYS A 103 10.08 -16.09 -8.67
C LYS A 103 9.49 -17.06 -7.64
N HIS A 104 8.30 -16.77 -7.12
CA HIS A 104 7.60 -17.58 -6.12
C HIS A 104 6.54 -18.52 -6.72
N HIS A 105 6.27 -18.42 -8.03
CA HIS A 105 5.20 -19.17 -8.68
C HIS A 105 5.35 -20.68 -8.49
N GLU A 106 6.52 -21.23 -8.83
CA GLU A 106 6.82 -22.66 -8.69
C GLU A 106 6.71 -23.15 -7.24
N THR A 107 7.12 -22.32 -6.27
CA THR A 107 7.02 -22.66 -4.83
C THR A 107 5.57 -22.77 -4.37
N LEU A 108 4.66 -21.99 -4.96
CA LEU A 108 3.27 -21.88 -4.55
C LEU A 108 2.31 -22.70 -5.41
N ALA A 109 2.71 -23.11 -6.61
CA ALA A 109 1.84 -23.71 -7.64
C ALA A 109 1.08 -24.96 -7.16
N ASP A 110 1.69 -25.78 -6.30
CA ASP A 110 1.11 -27.02 -5.77
C ASP A 110 0.56 -26.89 -4.33
N LYS A 111 0.64 -25.69 -3.73
CA LYS A 111 0.26 -25.47 -2.33
C LYS A 111 -1.23 -25.25 -2.19
N THR A 112 -1.90 -26.22 -1.56
CA THR A 112 -3.36 -26.25 -1.36
C THR A 112 -3.78 -26.12 0.11
N SER A 113 -2.81 -25.99 1.02
CA SER A 113 -3.03 -25.90 2.47
C SER A 113 -1.99 -24.97 3.08
N ILE A 114 -2.30 -24.37 4.22
CA ILE A 114 -1.33 -23.67 5.09
C ILE A 114 -0.87 -24.54 6.26
N GLU A 115 -1.14 -25.85 6.17
CA GLU A 115 -0.98 -26.82 7.26
C GLU A 115 -1.73 -26.35 8.51
N SER A 116 -1.06 -26.28 9.65
CA SER A 116 -1.62 -25.80 10.92
C SER A 116 -1.14 -24.39 11.26
N MET A 117 -0.77 -23.56 10.27
CA MET A 117 -0.34 -22.18 10.52
C MET A 117 -1.47 -21.40 11.20
N PRO A 118 -1.26 -20.83 12.41
CA PRO A 118 -2.27 -20.02 13.06
C PRO A 118 -2.59 -18.76 12.26
N VAL A 119 -3.88 -18.42 12.17
CA VAL A 119 -4.35 -17.19 11.50
C VAL A 119 -5.22 -16.42 12.48
N ILE A 120 -4.91 -15.13 12.66
CA ILE A 120 -5.70 -14.19 13.46
C ILE A 120 -6.42 -13.26 12.48
N VAL A 121 -7.75 -13.20 12.58
CA VAL A 121 -8.57 -12.29 11.75
C VAL A 121 -8.96 -11.08 12.60
N GLY A 122 -8.47 -9.90 12.20
CA GLY A 122 -8.90 -8.62 12.75
C GLY A 122 -9.99 -8.00 11.89
N SER A 123 -10.97 -7.36 12.53
CA SER A 123 -11.99 -6.56 11.83
C SER A 123 -11.55 -5.12 11.58
N LEU A 124 -10.54 -4.65 12.32
CA LEU A 124 -10.00 -3.30 12.24
C LEU A 124 -8.48 -3.33 12.13
N HIS A 125 -7.95 -2.48 11.25
CA HIS A 125 -6.50 -2.27 11.07
C HIS A 125 -5.80 -1.92 12.39
N SER A 126 -6.47 -1.17 13.25
CA SER A 126 -5.95 -0.74 14.56
C SER A 126 -5.79 -1.87 15.59
N GLN A 127 -6.29 -3.09 15.32
CA GLN A 127 -6.09 -4.25 16.20
C GLN A 127 -4.73 -4.92 16.01
N LEU A 128 -4.07 -4.68 14.87
CA LEU A 128 -2.77 -5.29 14.52
C LEU A 128 -1.70 -5.16 15.62
N PRO A 129 -1.49 -3.99 16.28
CA PRO A 129 -0.43 -3.85 17.29
C PRO A 129 -0.65 -4.76 18.49
N SER A 130 -1.89 -4.91 18.94
CA SER A 130 -2.22 -5.77 20.08
C SER A 130 -1.92 -7.22 19.75
N PHE A 131 -2.33 -7.70 18.57
CA PHE A 131 -2.02 -9.07 18.15
C PHE A 131 -0.52 -9.32 18.00
N ALA A 132 0.18 -8.43 17.30
CA ALA A 132 1.61 -8.57 17.05
C ALA A 132 2.43 -8.53 18.35
N ALA A 133 2.16 -7.54 19.23
CA ALA A 133 2.85 -7.40 20.50
C ALA A 133 2.57 -8.59 21.43
N THR A 134 1.33 -9.07 21.53
CA THR A 134 1.01 -10.25 22.34
C THR A 134 1.68 -11.51 21.81
N ALA A 135 1.64 -11.74 20.49
CA ALA A 135 2.29 -12.91 19.89
C ALA A 135 3.82 -12.91 20.13
N LYS A 136 4.48 -11.76 19.92
CA LYS A 136 5.93 -11.60 20.19
C LYS A 136 6.26 -11.69 21.68
N HIS A 137 5.37 -11.25 22.56
CA HIS A 137 5.55 -11.40 24.01
C HIS A 137 5.49 -12.88 24.43
N LEU A 138 4.53 -13.64 23.90
CA LEU A 138 4.37 -15.07 24.20
C LEU A 138 5.48 -15.92 23.57
N ASN A 139 5.94 -15.56 22.37
CA ASN A 139 7.05 -16.20 21.69
C ASN A 139 7.87 -15.15 20.90
N PRO A 140 9.01 -14.68 21.42
CA PRO A 140 9.84 -13.69 20.74
C PRO A 140 10.35 -14.11 19.36
N GLN A 141 10.40 -15.42 19.09
CA GLN A 141 10.91 -15.98 17.83
C GLN A 141 9.81 -16.24 16.79
N VAL A 142 8.53 -16.01 17.13
CA VAL A 142 7.44 -16.21 16.17
C VAL A 142 7.60 -15.26 14.99
N LYS A 143 7.42 -15.77 13.77
CA LYS A 143 7.38 -14.98 12.54
C LYS A 143 5.95 -14.54 12.26
N ILE A 144 5.77 -13.27 11.99
CA ILE A 144 4.44 -12.67 11.77
C ILE A 144 4.40 -12.01 10.39
N ALA A 145 3.57 -12.55 9.51
CA ALA A 145 3.18 -11.91 8.27
C ALA A 145 1.86 -11.16 8.47
N TYR A 146 1.83 -9.87 8.16
CA TYR A 146 0.59 -9.08 8.15
C TYR A 146 -0.01 -9.07 6.74
N ILE A 147 -1.22 -9.59 6.59
CA ILE A 147 -1.95 -9.56 5.32
C ILE A 147 -2.94 -8.40 5.32
N MET A 148 -2.70 -7.39 4.49
CA MET A 148 -3.66 -6.31 4.23
C MET A 148 -4.58 -6.68 3.07
N THR A 149 -5.88 -6.70 3.33
CA THR A 149 -6.93 -6.95 2.33
C THR A 149 -7.48 -5.63 1.78
N ASP A 150 -8.31 -5.71 0.74
CA ASP A 150 -8.86 -4.55 0.04
C ASP A 150 -10.09 -3.90 0.69
N GLY A 151 -10.36 -4.22 1.96
CA GLY A 151 -11.38 -3.53 2.76
C GLY A 151 -11.16 -2.01 2.84
N ALA A 152 -9.91 -1.58 2.70
CA ALA A 152 -9.55 -0.24 2.27
C ALA A 152 -8.52 -0.41 1.15
N ALA A 153 -8.91 -0.18 -0.11
CA ALA A 153 -8.04 -0.28 -1.29
C ALA A 153 -6.95 0.81 -1.25
N LEU A 154 -5.99 0.63 -0.34
CA LEU A 154 -4.98 1.60 0.03
C LEU A 154 -3.58 1.05 -0.29
N PRO A 155 -2.63 1.94 -0.60
CA PRO A 155 -1.21 1.61 -0.51
C PRO A 155 -0.85 1.35 0.95
N LEU A 156 -0.15 0.25 1.21
CA LEU A 156 0.31 -0.09 2.56
C LEU A 156 1.16 1.03 3.19
N SER A 157 1.92 1.76 2.38
CA SER A 157 2.80 2.85 2.78
C SER A 157 2.12 4.04 3.46
N ILE A 158 0.79 4.13 3.38
CA ILE A 158 0.04 5.14 4.15
C ILE A 158 0.06 4.85 5.66
N SER A 159 0.24 3.58 6.04
CA SER A 159 0.09 3.13 7.41
C SER A 159 1.38 3.28 8.21
N ASN A 160 1.56 4.44 8.85
CA ASN A 160 2.64 4.66 9.83
C ASN A 160 2.69 3.55 10.90
N LEU A 161 1.53 3.00 11.27
CA LEU A 161 1.41 1.89 12.21
C LEU A 161 2.15 0.62 11.74
N VAL A 162 2.05 0.30 10.45
CA VAL A 162 2.67 -0.90 9.88
C VAL A 162 4.18 -0.68 9.77
N SER A 163 4.60 0.49 9.31
CA SER A 163 6.01 0.89 9.27
C SER A 163 6.65 0.79 10.66
N GLU A 164 6.01 1.36 11.69
CA GLU A 164 6.51 1.33 13.07
C GLU A 164 6.59 -0.10 13.63
N LEU A 165 5.61 -0.96 13.34
CA LEU A 165 5.64 -2.36 13.78
C LEU A 165 6.75 -3.16 13.08
N LYS A 166 7.03 -2.90 11.80
CA LYS A 166 8.18 -3.50 11.09
C LYS A 166 9.50 -3.04 11.68
N GLU A 167 9.67 -1.74 11.88
CA GLU A 167 10.88 -1.15 12.47
C GLU A 167 11.18 -1.71 13.87
N LYS A 168 10.12 -1.95 14.66
CA LYS A 168 10.22 -2.56 16.00
C LYS A 168 10.38 -4.09 15.97
N GLY A 169 10.39 -4.72 14.80
CA GLY A 169 10.47 -6.19 14.66
C GLY A 169 9.24 -6.94 15.19
N LEU A 170 8.11 -6.24 15.34
CA LEU A 170 6.86 -6.83 15.82
C LEU A 170 6.11 -7.56 14.70
N ILE A 171 6.30 -7.14 13.46
CA ILE A 171 5.91 -7.89 12.25
C ILE A 171 7.14 -8.08 11.36
N ASP A 172 7.22 -9.23 10.69
CA ASP A 172 8.39 -9.64 9.92
C ASP A 172 8.22 -9.36 8.42
N THR A 173 6.99 -9.43 7.92
CA THR A 173 6.67 -9.15 6.51
C THR A 173 5.23 -8.68 6.36
N THR A 174 4.93 -8.12 5.20
CA THR A 174 3.63 -7.60 4.82
C THR A 174 3.22 -8.12 3.46
N ILE A 175 1.96 -8.51 3.33
CA ILE A 175 1.41 -9.05 2.09
C ILE A 175 0.13 -8.29 1.78
N THR A 176 0.01 -7.75 0.58
CA THR A 176 -1.22 -7.10 0.12
C THR A 176 -2.00 -8.00 -0.81
N CYS A 177 -3.32 -8.07 -0.66
CA CYS A 177 -4.15 -8.89 -1.54
C CYS A 177 -5.44 -8.19 -1.98
N GLY A 178 -6.08 -8.73 -3.03
CA GLY A 178 -7.22 -8.06 -3.66
C GLY A 178 -6.77 -6.79 -4.37
N GLN A 179 -7.41 -5.65 -4.11
CA GLN A 179 -7.02 -4.32 -4.59
C GLN A 179 -6.06 -3.54 -3.69
N ALA A 180 -5.72 -4.03 -2.49
CA ALA A 180 -4.62 -3.45 -1.69
C ALA A 180 -3.28 -3.71 -2.39
N TYR A 181 -2.29 -2.83 -2.16
CA TYR A 181 -1.00 -2.90 -2.84
C TYR A 181 0.14 -2.28 -2.01
N GLY A 182 1.38 -2.56 -2.42
CA GLY A 182 2.58 -1.98 -1.80
C GLY A 182 3.06 -2.70 -0.54
N GLY A 183 2.65 -3.94 -0.31
CA GLY A 183 3.31 -4.83 0.66
C GLY A 183 4.66 -5.33 0.16
N ASP A 184 5.41 -6.02 1.04
CA ASP A 184 6.63 -6.74 0.65
C ASP A 184 6.35 -7.78 -0.43
N TYR A 185 5.12 -8.33 -0.41
CA TYR A 185 4.55 -9.19 -1.43
C TYR A 185 3.16 -8.71 -1.82
N ASP A 186 2.82 -8.88 -3.10
CA ASP A 186 1.45 -8.76 -3.59
C ASP A 186 0.89 -10.14 -3.90
N ALA A 187 -0.39 -10.36 -3.60
CA ALA A 187 -1.14 -11.56 -3.93
C ALA A 187 -2.46 -11.21 -4.64
N VAL A 188 -2.98 -12.13 -5.45
CA VAL A 188 -4.25 -11.91 -6.16
C VAL A 188 -5.43 -11.89 -5.18
N ASN A 189 -5.40 -12.78 -4.19
CA ASN A 189 -6.49 -12.97 -3.22
C ASN A 189 -5.95 -13.43 -1.86
N ILE A 190 -6.84 -13.61 -0.89
CA ILE A 190 -6.49 -14.01 0.47
C ILE A 190 -5.86 -15.41 0.56
N TYR A 191 -6.27 -16.35 -0.28
CA TYR A 191 -5.73 -17.73 -0.25
C TYR A 191 -4.27 -17.75 -0.67
N SER A 192 -3.96 -17.04 -1.76
CA SER A 192 -2.62 -16.80 -2.24
C SER A 192 -1.74 -16.06 -1.23
N ALA A 193 -2.30 -15.08 -0.53
CA ALA A 193 -1.59 -14.37 0.53
C ALA A 193 -1.27 -15.28 1.72
N LEU A 194 -2.19 -16.18 2.09
CA LEU A 194 -2.01 -17.15 3.16
C LEU A 194 -0.96 -18.22 2.79
N THR A 195 -0.95 -18.73 1.56
CA THR A 195 0.09 -19.67 1.12
C THR A 195 1.45 -18.97 1.01
N CYS A 196 1.49 -17.73 0.53
CA CYS A 196 2.69 -16.90 0.58
C CYS A 196 3.24 -16.77 1.99
N ALA A 197 2.41 -16.36 2.97
CA ALA A 197 2.83 -16.20 4.37
C ALA A 197 3.42 -17.49 4.99
N LYS A 198 3.02 -18.66 4.49
CA LYS A 198 3.48 -19.96 4.99
C LYS A 198 4.76 -20.44 4.32
N TYR A 199 4.89 -20.25 3.01
CA TYR A 199 5.89 -20.95 2.18
C TYR A 199 6.98 -20.05 1.60
N VAL A 200 6.83 -18.72 1.72
CA VAL A 200 7.77 -17.71 1.21
C VAL A 200 8.28 -16.87 2.38
#